data_AF-A0A942NYX5-F1
#
_entry.id   AF-A0A942NYX5-F1
#
_cell.length_a   1.000
_cell.length_b   1.000
_cell.length_c   1.000
_cell.angle_alpha   90.00
_cell.angle_beta   90.00
_cell.angle_gamma   90.00
#
_symmetry.space_group_name_H-M   'P 1'
#
loop_
_entity.id
_entity.type
_entity.pdbx_description
1 polymer ?
#
loop_
_entity_poly.entity_id
_entity_poly.type
_entity_poly.pdbx_seq_one_letter_code
_entity_poly.pdbx_strand_id
1 'polypeptide(L)'
;MDFYYTVRTREEALFLDEIEVASEHNPGFRAFVRFSIEDGSLSVDEIAKNAGDVRKRDIYMCGPFGMVQAFSEKFRRLGVPAENIHYEEFNFR
;
A
#
# COMPACT_ATOMS: atom_id res chain seq x y z
N MET A 1 3.53 -1.73 -11.41
CA MET A 1 3.49 -1.97 -9.95
C MET A 1 3.03 -0.68 -9.31
N ASP A 2 2.02 -0.78 -8.45
CA ASP A 2 1.55 0.34 -7.66
C ASP A 2 2.10 0.19 -6.25
N PHE A 3 2.84 1.19 -5.79
CA PHE A 3 3.51 1.19 -4.50
C PHE A 3 2.91 2.27 -3.62
N TYR A 4 2.24 1.86 -2.55
CA TYR A 4 1.60 2.77 -1.61
C TYR A 4 2.46 2.90 -0.36
N TYR A 5 2.97 4.10 -0.11
CA TYR A 5 3.80 4.39 1.05
C TYR A 5 3.13 5.45 1.91
N THR A 6 2.62 5.02 3.08
CA THR A 6 1.91 5.91 4.01
C THR A 6 2.77 6.14 5.25
N VAL A 7 3.03 7.41 5.54
CA VAL A 7 3.76 7.86 6.73
C VAL A 7 3.02 9.02 7.38
N ARG A 8 3.42 9.45 8.58
CA ARG A 8 2.70 10.52 9.28
C ARG A 8 2.97 11.88 8.69
N THR A 9 4.24 12.23 8.54
CA THR A 9 4.72 13.50 8.00
C THR A 9 5.83 13.25 6.97
N ARG A 10 6.20 14.28 6.19
CA ARG A 10 7.26 14.17 5.19
C ARG A 10 8.63 13.91 5.81
N GLU A 11 8.89 14.46 6.98
CA GLU A 11 10.17 14.33 7.70
C GLU A 11 10.39 12.92 8.26
N GLU A 12 9.31 12.18 8.52
CA GLU A 12 9.35 10.78 8.97
C GLU A 12 9.47 9.79 7.80
N ALA A 13 9.41 10.28 6.55
CA ALA A 13 9.44 9.45 5.34
C ALA A 13 10.86 8.96 5.04
N LEU A 14 11.11 7.68 5.29
CA LEU A 14 12.39 7.06 4.94
C LEU A 14 12.41 6.75 3.44
N PHE A 15 13.56 7.02 2.81
CA PHE A 15 13.83 6.77 1.38
C PHE A 15 12.90 7.51 0.41
N LEU A 16 12.34 8.65 0.83
CA LEU A 16 11.35 9.38 0.03
C LEU A 16 11.92 9.81 -1.33
N ASP A 17 13.11 10.40 -1.33
CA ASP A 17 13.76 10.86 -2.55
C ASP A 17 14.04 9.69 -3.51
N GLU A 18 14.51 8.55 -2.99
CA GLU A 18 14.76 7.35 -3.78
C GLU A 18 13.48 6.75 -4.37
N ILE A 19 12.38 6.75 -3.60
CA ILE A 19 11.07 6.28 -4.07
C ILE A 19 10.52 7.19 -5.17
N GLU A 20 10.58 8.51 -4.98
CA GLU A 20 10.14 9.51 -5.96
C GLU A 20 10.97 9.39 -7.26
N VAL A 21 12.31 9.37 -7.15
CA VAL A 21 13.24 9.17 -8.27
C VAL A 21 12.99 7.83 -8.98
N ALA A 22 12.74 6.75 -8.24
CA ALA A 22 12.44 5.46 -8.84
C ALA A 22 11.15 5.50 -9.67
N SER A 23 10.12 6.24 -9.21
CA SER A 23 8.87 6.42 -9.95
C SER A 23 9.04 7.24 -11.23
N GLU A 24 9.93 8.22 -11.24
CA GLU A 24 10.21 9.03 -12.44
C GLU A 24 10.96 8.23 -13.51
N HIS A 25 11.93 7.42 -13.11
CA HIS A 25 12.81 6.70 -14.04
C HIS A 25 12.25 5.36 -14.53
N ASN A 26 11.21 4.82 -13.89
CA ASN A 26 10.67 3.50 -14.20
C ASN A 26 9.17 3.60 -14.53
N PRO A 27 8.77 3.65 -15.81
CA PRO A 27 7.35 3.75 -16.20
C PRO A 27 6.46 2.61 -15.68
N GLY A 28 7.06 1.47 -15.33
CA GLY A 28 6.38 0.32 -14.73
C GLY A 28 6.14 0.44 -13.23
N PHE A 29 6.66 1.47 -12.56
CA PHE A 29 6.57 1.68 -11.11
C PHE A 29 5.87 3.02 -10.84
N ARG A 30 4.76 2.98 -10.10
CA ARG A 30 3.98 4.16 -9.71
C ARG A 30 4.00 4.26 -8.19
N ALA A 31 4.64 5.29 -7.66
CA ALA A 31 4.62 5.58 -6.23
C ALA A 31 3.43 6.45 -5.85
N PHE A 32 2.70 6.05 -4.82
CA PHE A 32 1.63 6.78 -4.16
C PHE A 32 2.07 7.05 -2.72
N VAL A 33 2.78 8.15 -2.52
CA VAL A 33 3.21 8.60 -1.20
C VAL A 33 2.07 9.38 -0.54
N ARG A 34 1.79 9.09 0.72
CA ARG A 34 0.72 9.71 1.50
C ARG A 34 1.23 10.16 2.86
N PHE A 35 0.96 11.42 3.21
CA PHE A 35 1.26 11.96 4.53
C PHE A 35 -0.03 12.02 5.34
N SER A 36 -0.21 11.09 6.27
CA SER A 36 -1.50 10.87 6.92
C SER A 36 -1.95 12.02 7.83
N ILE A 37 -1.06 12.92 8.24
CA ILE A 37 -1.43 14.15 8.94
C ILE A 37 -2.13 15.16 8.03
N GLU A 38 -1.87 15.11 6.71
CA GLU A 38 -2.41 16.01 5.70
C GLU A 38 -3.58 15.35 4.95
N ASP A 39 -3.38 14.11 4.49
CA ASP A 39 -4.29 13.41 3.57
C ASP A 39 -5.22 12.42 4.29
N GLY A 40 -4.99 12.14 5.58
CA GLY A 40 -5.65 11.08 6.32
C GLY A 40 -5.13 9.67 5.98
N SER A 41 -5.85 8.65 6.45
CA SER A 41 -5.45 7.24 6.27
C SER A 41 -5.72 6.72 4.85
N LEU A 42 -4.83 5.84 4.36
CA LEU A 42 -5.04 5.12 3.10
C LEU A 42 -6.26 4.19 3.20
N SER A 43 -7.01 4.06 2.11
CA SER A 43 -8.14 3.13 2.02
C SER A 43 -7.99 2.14 0.86
N VAL A 44 -8.48 0.92 1.05
CA VAL A 44 -8.49 -0.11 0.00
C VAL A 44 -9.35 0.30 -1.21
N ASP A 45 -10.39 1.13 -1.03
CA ASP A 45 -11.21 1.59 -2.15
C ASP A 45 -10.43 2.52 -3.07
N GLU A 46 -9.57 3.37 -2.50
CA GLU A 46 -8.66 4.23 -3.26
C GLU A 46 -7.63 3.39 -4.03
N ILE A 47 -7.06 2.36 -3.39
CA ILE A 47 -6.16 1.41 -4.06
C ILE A 47 -6.87 0.74 -5.23
N ALA A 48 -8.10 0.25 -5.03
CA ALA A 48 -8.87 -0.42 -6.08
C ALA A 48 -9.19 0.51 -7.26
N LYS A 49 -9.52 1.78 -6.98
CA LYS A 49 -9.76 2.79 -8.01
C LYS A 49 -8.53 3.01 -8.89
N ASN A 50 -7.33 3.01 -8.30
CA ASN A 50 -6.07 3.26 -9.01
C ASN A 50 -5.50 2.01 -9.71
N ALA A 51 -5.70 0.83 -9.12
CA ALA A 51 -5.15 -0.44 -9.60
C ALA A 51 -6.02 -1.11 -10.68
N GLY A 52 -7.29 -0.70 -10.81
CA GLY A 52 -8.27 -1.32 -11.69
C GLY A 52 -8.81 -2.64 -11.12
N ASP A 53 -8.80 -3.71 -11.91
CA ASP A 53 -9.29 -5.01 -11.45
C ASP A 53 -8.32 -5.67 -10.45
N VAL A 54 -8.54 -5.42 -9.16
CA VAL A 54 -7.72 -5.93 -8.04
C VAL A 54 -7.69 -7.46 -7.96
N ARG A 55 -8.69 -8.16 -8.50
CA ARG A 55 -8.76 -9.63 -8.46
C ARG A 55 -7.65 -10.30 -9.29
N LYS A 56 -7.01 -9.54 -10.19
CA LYS A 56 -5.92 -9.97 -11.06
C LYS A 56 -4.55 -9.48 -10.55
N ARG A 57 -4.47 -9.05 -9.29
CA ARG A 57 -3.26 -8.48 -8.69
C ARG A 57 -2.79 -9.36 -7.53
N ASP A 58 -1.48 -9.43 -7.38
CA ASP A 58 -0.84 -9.83 -6.13
C ASP A 58 -0.71 -8.60 -5.23
N ILE A 59 -1.13 -8.74 -3.99
CA ILE A 59 -1.17 -7.69 -2.98
C ILE A 59 -0.11 -8.02 -1.93
N TYR A 60 0.87 -7.14 -1.79
CA TYR A 60 1.93 -7.24 -0.79
C TYR A 60 1.73 -6.13 0.22
N MET A 61 1.62 -6.48 1.51
CA MET A 61 1.39 -5.52 2.58
C MET A 61 2.39 -5.71 3.72
N CYS A 62 2.84 -4.61 4.29
CA CYS A 62 3.68 -4.62 5.47
C CYS A 62 3.30 -3.42 6.33
N GLY A 63 3.14 -3.63 7.64
CA GLY A 63 2.73 -2.57 8.55
C GLY A 63 2.13 -3.08 9.86
N PRO A 64 1.46 -2.18 10.62
CA PRO A 64 0.83 -2.54 11.89
C PRO A 64 -0.22 -3.64 11.70
N PHE A 65 -0.29 -4.57 12.66
CA PHE A 65 -1.19 -5.73 12.61
C PHE A 65 -2.64 -5.36 12.28
N GLY A 66 -3.20 -4.35 12.96
CA GLY A 66 -4.58 -3.91 12.71
C GLY A 66 -4.83 -3.42 11.27
N MET A 67 -3.83 -2.78 10.66
CA MET A 67 -3.90 -2.36 9.25
C MET A 67 -3.91 -3.57 8.33
N VAL A 68 -2.95 -4.49 8.51
CA VAL A 68 -2.79 -5.68 7.68
C VAL A 68 -4.04 -6.54 7.71
N GLN A 69 -4.63 -6.77 8.89
CA GLN A 69 -5.88 -7.51 9.02
C GLN A 69 -7.04 -6.82 8.30
N ALA A 70 -7.25 -5.52 8.57
CA ALA A 70 -8.35 -4.77 7.97
C ALA A 70 -8.28 -4.74 6.44
N PHE A 71 -7.07 -4.56 5.89
CA PHE A 71 -6.85 -4.52 4.45
C PHE A 71 -7.03 -5.91 3.84
N SER A 72 -6.44 -6.96 4.43
CA SER A 72 -6.58 -8.35 3.97
C SER A 72 -8.05 -8.74 3.89
N GLU A 73 -8.83 -8.45 4.92
CA GLU A 73 -10.28 -8.72 4.90
C GLU A 73 -11.00 -7.98 3.78
N LYS A 74 -10.67 -6.71 3.56
CA LYS A 74 -11.34 -5.89 2.55
C LYS A 74 -10.97 -6.33 1.13
N PHE A 75 -9.71 -6.66 0.87
CA PHE A 75 -9.30 -7.25 -0.42
C PHE A 75 -9.99 -8.58 -0.70
N ARG A 76 -10.11 -9.47 0.31
CA ARG A 76 -10.90 -10.71 0.16
C ARG A 76 -12.36 -10.42 -0.17
N ARG A 77 -12.99 -9.42 0.48
CA ARG A 77 -14.37 -8.99 0.16
C ARG A 77 -14.52 -8.45 -1.26
N LEU A 78 -13.46 -7.86 -1.81
CA LEU A 78 -13.39 -7.44 -3.22
C LEU A 78 -13.08 -8.60 -4.20
N GLY A 79 -12.93 -9.83 -3.69
CA GLY A 79 -12.72 -11.03 -4.49
C GLY A 79 -11.28 -11.32 -4.86
N VAL A 80 -10.30 -10.69 -4.20
CA VAL A 80 -8.88 -11.06 -4.37
C VAL A 80 -8.68 -12.46 -3.78
N PRO A 81 -8.12 -13.42 -4.54
CA PRO A 81 -7.80 -14.75 -4.02
C PRO A 81 -6.88 -14.66 -2.80
N ALA A 82 -7.10 -15.50 -1.79
CA ALA A 82 -6.29 -15.46 -0.57
C ALA A 82 -4.80 -15.76 -0.84
N GLU A 83 -4.52 -16.61 -1.83
CA GLU A 83 -3.15 -16.94 -2.27
C GLU A 83 -2.40 -15.76 -2.90
N ASN A 84 -3.11 -14.72 -3.35
CA ASN A 84 -2.54 -13.49 -3.92
C ASN A 84 -2.42 -12.37 -2.87
N ILE A 85 -2.73 -12.64 -1.60
CA ILE A 85 -2.61 -11.66 -0.51
C ILE A 85 -1.45 -12.09 0.39
N HIS A 86 -0.35 -11.37 0.27
CA HIS A 86 0.89 -11.63 0.99
C HIS A 86 1.11 -10.49 1.99
N TYR A 87 1.52 -10.84 3.20
CA TYR A 87 1.83 -9.82 4.18
C TYR A 87 2.87 -10.26 5.20
N GLU A 88 3.60 -9.26 5.69
CA GLU A 88 4.43 -9.37 6.88
C GLU A 88 3.82 -8.52 7.99
N GLU A 89 3.75 -9.08 9.20
CA GLU A 89 3.19 -8.41 10.36
C GLU A 89 4.33 -7.99 11.30
N PHE A 90 4.47 -6.68 11.55
CA PHE A 90 5.32 -6.20 12.63
C PHE A 90 4.58 -6.32 13.96
N ASN A 91 4.78 -7.45 14.63
CA ASN A 91 4.22 -7.70 15.95
C ASN A 91 5.34 -7.66 17.00
N PHE A 92 5.21 -6.75 17.97
CA PHE A 92 6.07 -6.72 19.15
C PHE A 92 5.64 -7.88 20.06
N ARG A 93 6.29 -9.04 19.90
CA ARG A 93 6.20 -10.16 20.84
C ARG A 93 7.26 -10.05 21.92
#